data_AF-A0A8C6CB18-F1
#
_entry.id   AF-A0A8C6CB18-F1
#
_cell.length_a   1.000
_cell.length_b   1.000
_cell.length_c   1.000
_cell.angle_alpha   90.00
_cell.angle_beta   90.00
_cell.angle_gamma   90.00
#
_symmetry.space_group_name_H-M   'P 1'
#
loop_
_entity.id
_entity.type
_entity.pdbx_description
1 polymer ?
#
loop_
_entity_poly.entity_id
_entity_poly.type
_entity_poly.pdbx_seq_one_letter_code
_entity_poly.pdbx_strand_id
1 'polypeptide(L)'
;MLGPRVWSSVRQGLSRALSSTVGGWASGEGRKVDISGIYPPVTTPFTATAEVDYGKLEENLHKLGTFPFRGFVVQGSNGEFPFLTSSERLEVVSRVRQALPRDKLLLAGSGCESTQATVEMTVSMAQVGADAAMVVTPCYYHGRMNSAALIHHYTKVADLSPIPVVLYSVPANTGLDLPVDAVVTLSQHPNIVGIKDSGGDVSGSSSRLGRPPPLLFCYQLPGSSGTRFSPGLLCGFPLSCGLSGAHLNFEASLWDLGSHSPTLAQPPSRLVAELVGPALTPGLPLQVTRIGLIVHKTRRQDFQVLAGSAGFLLASYAVGAVGGVCALANVLGAQVCQLERLCLTGQWEDAQKLQHRLIEPNTAVSSQPMDPEWGWSVSSLEQEPVLAQGSPLGLFPFRKSF
;
A
#
# COMPACT_ATOMS: atom_id res chain seq x y z
N MET A 1 -15.33 -24.37 13.35
CA MET A 1 -16.32 -24.11 12.28
C MET A 1 -17.55 -23.42 12.87
N LEU A 2 -17.65 -22.09 12.75
CA LEU A 2 -18.88 -21.37 13.08
C LEU A 2 -19.81 -21.42 11.86
N GLY A 3 -20.99 -22.03 12.02
CA GLY A 3 -21.86 -22.41 10.91
C GLY A 3 -22.73 -21.28 10.32
N PRO A 4 -23.48 -21.57 9.23
CA PRO A 4 -24.29 -20.61 8.45
C PRO A 4 -25.31 -19.78 9.26
N ARG A 5 -25.72 -20.26 10.45
CA ARG A 5 -26.68 -19.57 11.35
C ARG A 5 -26.08 -18.34 12.03
N VAL A 6 -24.76 -18.27 12.17
CA VAL A 6 -24.08 -17.07 12.70
C VAL A 6 -24.16 -15.94 11.68
N TRP A 7 -23.98 -16.25 10.39
CA TRP A 7 -24.03 -15.28 9.30
C TRP A 7 -25.42 -14.69 9.04
N SER A 8 -26.50 -15.47 9.18
CA SER A 8 -27.87 -14.94 9.13
C SER A 8 -28.16 -13.99 10.29
N SER A 9 -27.59 -14.30 11.47
CA SER A 9 -27.74 -13.48 12.67
C SER A 9 -26.90 -12.20 12.60
N VAL A 10 -25.72 -12.24 11.97
CA VAL A 10 -24.89 -11.05 11.66
C VAL A 10 -25.58 -10.17 10.62
N ARG A 11 -26.17 -10.72 9.55
CA ARG A 11 -26.94 -9.93 8.57
C ARG A 11 -28.21 -9.30 9.14
N GLN A 12 -28.98 -10.04 9.94
CA GLN A 12 -30.15 -9.48 10.63
C GLN A 12 -29.74 -8.50 11.73
N GLY A 13 -28.62 -8.75 12.41
CA GLY A 13 -27.97 -7.86 13.36
C GLY A 13 -27.47 -6.57 12.71
N LEU A 14 -26.89 -6.64 11.52
CA LEU A 14 -26.47 -5.49 10.70
C LEU A 14 -27.67 -4.69 10.22
N SER A 15 -28.74 -5.32 9.73
CA SER A 15 -29.94 -4.60 9.29
C SER A 15 -30.68 -3.94 10.45
N ARG A 16 -30.71 -4.58 11.63
CA ARG A 16 -31.25 -3.97 12.86
C ARG A 16 -30.33 -2.92 13.46
N ALA A 17 -29.01 -3.13 13.50
CA ALA A 17 -28.04 -2.16 13.98
C ALA A 17 -28.01 -0.93 13.06
N LEU A 18 -28.00 -1.10 11.74
CA LEU A 18 -28.13 0.01 10.79
C LEU A 18 -29.47 0.76 10.93
N SER A 19 -30.51 0.15 11.51
CA SER A 19 -31.80 0.79 11.77
C SER A 19 -31.96 1.36 13.18
N SER A 20 -31.31 0.78 14.20
CA SER A 20 -31.40 1.19 15.61
C SER A 20 -30.27 2.15 16.03
N THR A 21 -29.18 2.19 15.26
CA THR A 21 -27.96 2.94 15.59
C THR A 21 -27.94 4.32 14.94
N VAL A 22 -28.89 4.61 14.04
CA VAL A 22 -29.12 5.96 13.48
C VAL A 22 -29.49 6.97 14.58
N GLY A 23 -29.97 6.52 15.74
CA GLY A 23 -30.35 7.38 16.86
C GLY A 23 -29.25 7.66 17.91
N GLY A 24 -28.05 7.08 17.80
CA GLY A 24 -27.03 7.12 18.87
C GLY A 24 -25.68 7.73 18.49
N TRP A 25 -25.40 7.97 17.21
CA TRP A 25 -24.11 8.49 16.73
C TRP A 25 -24.19 9.98 16.35
N ALA A 26 -25.20 10.68 16.87
CA ALA A 26 -25.33 12.12 16.77
C ALA A 26 -24.43 12.82 17.80
N SER A 27 -23.11 12.77 17.60
CA SER A 27 -22.17 13.78 18.10
C SER A 27 -20.83 13.68 17.35
N GLY A 28 -20.82 14.12 16.09
CA GLY A 28 -20.13 15.34 15.68
C GLY A 28 -18.63 15.57 15.94
N GLU A 29 -17.86 14.63 16.49
CA GLU A 29 -16.39 14.70 16.48
C GLU A 29 -15.82 13.35 16.07
N GLY A 30 -15.43 13.22 14.80
CA GLY A 30 -14.69 12.05 14.32
C GLY A 30 -13.45 11.85 15.18
N ARG A 31 -13.22 10.62 15.65
CA ARG A 31 -12.05 10.28 16.46
C ARG A 31 -10.79 10.56 15.62
N LYS A 32 -10.14 11.70 15.85
CA LYS A 32 -8.91 12.08 15.13
C LYS A 32 -7.79 11.10 15.53
N VAL A 33 -7.37 10.27 14.59
CA VAL A 33 -6.29 9.29 14.76
C VAL A 33 -5.08 9.80 13.97
N ASP A 34 -3.98 10.03 14.67
CA ASP A 34 -2.68 10.30 14.03
C ASP A 34 -2.10 8.99 13.47
N ILE A 35 -2.05 8.92 12.13
CA ILE A 35 -1.54 7.78 11.36
C ILE A 35 -0.07 7.94 10.94
N SER A 36 0.66 8.93 11.45
CA SER A 36 2.08 9.10 11.14
C SER A 36 2.92 7.93 11.67
N GLY A 37 3.93 7.53 10.91
CA GLY A 37 4.85 6.47 11.28
C GLY A 37 5.00 5.32 10.28
N ILE A 38 5.80 4.32 10.65
CA ILE A 38 6.00 3.10 9.86
C ILE A 38 5.02 1.99 10.26
N TYR A 39 4.49 1.30 9.25
CA TYR A 39 3.66 0.11 9.36
C TYR A 39 4.18 -1.01 8.44
N PRO A 40 4.43 -2.22 8.96
CA PRO A 40 4.50 -3.40 8.11
C PRO A 40 3.07 -3.80 7.67
N PRO A 41 2.80 -3.96 6.36
CA PRO A 41 1.63 -4.68 5.87
C PRO A 41 1.89 -6.17 6.07
N VAL A 42 1.31 -6.75 7.12
CA VAL A 42 1.57 -8.14 7.51
C VAL A 42 1.00 -9.11 6.51
N THR A 43 1.71 -10.21 6.33
CA THR A 43 1.31 -11.34 5.50
C THR A 43 0.26 -12.17 6.24
N THR A 44 -0.45 -13.03 5.50
CA THR A 44 -1.34 -14.04 6.08
C THR A 44 -0.66 -15.39 5.97
N PRO A 45 -0.10 -15.97 7.04
CA PRO A 45 0.52 -17.28 6.97
C PRO A 45 -0.51 -18.37 6.68
N PHE A 46 -0.10 -19.39 5.92
CA PHE A 46 -0.93 -20.54 5.59
C PHE A 46 -0.22 -21.85 5.94
N THR A 47 -1.00 -22.85 6.31
CA THR A 47 -0.52 -24.23 6.49
C THR A 47 -0.28 -24.90 5.13
N ALA A 48 0.33 -26.09 5.13
CA ALA A 48 0.52 -26.89 3.92
C ALA A 48 -0.79 -27.25 3.19
N THR A 49 -1.94 -27.13 3.86
CA THR A 49 -3.27 -27.38 3.29
C THR A 49 -4.03 -26.09 2.95
N ALA A 50 -3.33 -24.95 2.87
CA ALA A 50 -3.88 -23.63 2.56
C ALA A 50 -4.90 -23.08 3.58
N GLU A 51 -4.91 -23.61 4.81
CA GLU A 51 -5.67 -23.00 5.91
C GLU A 51 -4.86 -21.85 6.52
N VAL A 52 -5.52 -20.80 7.00
CA VAL A 52 -4.82 -19.71 7.71
C VAL A 52 -4.13 -20.24 8.98
N ASP A 53 -2.82 -20.05 9.07
CA ASP A 53 -2.03 -20.43 10.24
C ASP A 53 -1.97 -19.26 11.24
N TYR A 54 -2.96 -19.22 12.13
CA TYR A 54 -3.04 -18.20 13.18
C TYR A 54 -1.91 -18.29 14.21
N GLY A 55 -1.31 -19.48 14.41
CA GLY A 55 -0.19 -19.64 15.33
C GLY A 55 1.07 -18.96 14.78
N LYS A 56 1.35 -19.17 13.50
CA LYS A 56 2.45 -18.47 12.81
C LYS A 56 2.21 -16.97 12.63
N LEU A 57 0.95 -16.56 12.45
CA LEU A 57 0.58 -15.15 12.46
C LEU A 57 0.96 -14.49 13.80
N GLU A 58 0.56 -15.10 14.91
CA GLU A 58 0.84 -14.61 16.26
C GLU A 58 2.35 -14.59 16.57
N GLU A 59 3.08 -15.65 16.21
CA GLU A 59 4.54 -15.70 16.33
C GLU A 59 5.23 -14.55 15.57
N ASN A 60 4.81 -14.28 14.33
CA ASN A 60 5.37 -13.20 13.52
C ASN A 60 5.03 -11.82 14.10
N LEU A 61 3.81 -11.62 14.59
CA LEU A 61 3.39 -10.36 15.22
C LEU A 61 4.19 -10.06 16.50
N HIS A 62 4.49 -11.08 17.31
CA HIS A 62 5.35 -10.91 18.48
C HIS A 62 6.77 -10.48 18.11
N LYS A 63 7.36 -11.08 17.07
CA LYS A 63 8.68 -10.67 16.56
C LYS A 63 8.66 -9.23 16.05
N LEU A 64 7.70 -8.90 15.18
CA LEU A 64 7.57 -7.56 14.59
C LEU A 64 7.21 -6.50 15.64
N GLY A 65 6.50 -6.86 16.70
CA GLY A 65 6.10 -5.97 17.80
C GLY A 65 7.28 -5.39 18.59
N THR A 66 8.48 -5.97 18.46
CA THR A 66 9.72 -5.44 19.07
C THR A 66 10.22 -4.15 18.43
N PHE A 67 9.78 -3.84 17.20
CA PHE A 67 10.16 -2.62 16.50
C PHE A 67 9.24 -1.43 16.86
N PRO A 68 9.76 -0.19 16.76
CA PRO A 68 9.00 1.01 17.11
C PRO A 68 8.01 1.43 16.01
N PHE A 69 7.31 0.47 15.39
CA PHE A 69 6.25 0.76 14.42
C PHE A 69 5.10 1.53 15.06
N ARG A 70 4.42 2.38 14.29
CA ARG A 70 3.19 3.04 14.74
C ARG A 70 2.06 2.04 14.98
N GLY A 71 2.07 0.97 14.19
CA GLY A 71 1.04 -0.04 14.18
C GLY A 71 1.28 -1.08 13.09
N PHE A 72 0.21 -1.79 12.73
CA PHE A 72 0.22 -2.82 11.70
C PHE A 72 -0.87 -2.56 10.68
N VAL A 73 -0.56 -2.84 9.41
CA VAL A 73 -1.57 -2.90 8.35
C VAL A 73 -1.92 -4.35 8.12
N VAL A 74 -3.19 -4.70 8.29
CA VAL A 74 -3.71 -6.07 8.12
C VAL A 74 -4.56 -6.10 6.87
N GLN A 75 -4.41 -7.12 6.02
CA GLN A 75 -5.17 -7.24 4.76
C GLN A 75 -4.97 -6.07 3.79
N GLY A 76 -3.77 -5.49 3.78
CA GLY A 76 -3.27 -4.85 2.56
C GLY A 76 -3.00 -5.90 1.45
N SER A 77 -2.51 -5.48 0.29
CA SER A 77 -2.20 -6.40 -0.81
C SER A 77 -1.25 -7.54 -0.41
N ASN A 78 -0.25 -7.27 0.44
CA ASN A 78 0.69 -8.27 0.95
C ASN A 78 0.05 -9.29 1.93
N GLY A 79 -1.14 -9.02 2.43
CA GLY A 79 -1.90 -9.93 3.30
C GLY A 79 -2.85 -10.85 2.52
N GLU A 80 -2.78 -10.87 1.19
CA GLU A 80 -3.53 -11.81 0.34
C GLU A 80 -5.06 -11.74 0.51
N PHE A 81 -5.57 -10.54 0.84
CA PHE A 81 -7.00 -10.34 1.08
C PHE A 81 -7.95 -10.83 -0.03
N PRO A 82 -7.60 -10.86 -1.34
CA PRO A 82 -8.49 -11.40 -2.37
C PRO A 82 -8.66 -12.93 -2.30
N PHE A 83 -7.76 -13.64 -1.62
CA PHE A 83 -7.79 -15.11 -1.50
C PHE A 83 -8.42 -15.61 -0.21
N LEU A 84 -8.82 -14.69 0.68
CA LEU A 84 -9.47 -15.01 1.94
C LEU A 84 -10.98 -14.91 1.83
N THR A 85 -11.68 -15.85 2.47
CA THR A 85 -13.13 -15.72 2.68
C THR A 85 -13.43 -14.53 3.58
N SER A 86 -14.67 -14.02 3.53
CA SER A 86 -15.09 -12.92 4.40
C SER A 86 -14.93 -13.25 5.89
N SER A 87 -15.15 -14.51 6.31
CA SER A 87 -14.93 -14.96 7.68
C SER A 87 -13.46 -14.96 8.07
N GLU A 88 -12.57 -15.48 7.21
CA GLU A 88 -11.13 -15.47 7.48
C GLU A 88 -10.61 -14.05 7.56
N ARG A 89 -11.14 -13.15 6.71
CA ARG A 89 -10.78 -11.73 6.78
C ARG A 89 -11.11 -11.13 8.15
N LEU A 90 -12.29 -11.36 8.69
CA LEU A 90 -12.65 -10.85 10.01
C LEU A 90 -11.84 -11.51 11.13
N GLU A 91 -11.61 -12.82 11.03
CA GLU A 91 -10.86 -13.56 12.05
C GLU A 91 -9.39 -13.13 12.10
N VAL A 92 -8.74 -12.93 10.96
CA VAL A 92 -7.35 -12.42 10.91
C VAL A 92 -7.24 -11.05 11.59
N VAL A 93 -8.18 -10.12 11.33
CA VAL A 93 -8.17 -8.81 12.02
C VAL A 93 -8.38 -8.98 13.52
N SER A 94 -9.33 -9.81 13.94
CA SER A 94 -9.59 -10.13 15.34
C SER A 94 -8.35 -10.68 16.05
N ARG A 95 -7.67 -11.66 15.44
CA ARG A 95 -6.49 -12.32 16.00
C ARG A 95 -5.29 -11.36 16.08
N VAL A 96 -5.08 -10.52 15.05
CA VAL A 96 -4.06 -9.47 15.11
C VAL A 96 -4.38 -8.50 16.24
N ARG A 97 -5.63 -8.05 16.38
CA ARG A 97 -5.99 -7.09 17.44
C ARG A 97 -5.71 -7.63 18.84
N GLN A 98 -5.96 -8.92 19.06
CA GLN A 98 -5.69 -9.62 20.33
C GLN A 98 -4.19 -9.70 20.64
N ALA A 99 -3.35 -9.91 19.63
CA ALA A 99 -1.90 -10.00 19.79
C ALA A 99 -1.21 -8.63 19.95
N LEU A 100 -1.87 -7.54 19.56
CA LEU A 100 -1.28 -6.20 19.55
C LEU A 100 -1.57 -5.38 20.81
N PRO A 101 -0.54 -4.71 21.39
CA PRO A 101 -0.73 -3.68 22.41
C PRO A 101 -1.73 -2.60 21.98
N ARG A 102 -2.55 -2.11 22.93
CA ARG A 102 -3.65 -1.18 22.66
C ARG A 102 -3.20 0.18 22.11
N ASP A 103 -1.95 0.56 22.33
CA ASP A 103 -1.33 1.81 21.83
C ASP A 103 -0.86 1.71 20.36
N LYS A 104 -0.69 0.48 19.84
CA LYS A 104 -0.37 0.23 18.43
C LYS A 104 -1.64 0.25 17.59
N LEU A 105 -1.63 1.06 16.52
CA LEU A 105 -2.75 1.14 15.58
C LEU A 105 -2.90 -0.12 14.75
N LEU A 106 -4.14 -0.52 14.49
CA LEU A 106 -4.49 -1.55 13.53
C LEU A 106 -5.24 -0.90 12.36
N LEU A 107 -4.56 -0.79 11.21
CA LEU A 107 -5.16 -0.37 9.95
C LEU A 107 -5.65 -1.60 9.18
N ALA A 108 -6.96 -1.80 9.12
CA ALA A 108 -7.55 -2.99 8.49
C ALA A 108 -7.96 -2.70 7.04
N GLY A 109 -7.48 -3.52 6.11
CA GLY A 109 -7.85 -3.46 4.70
C GLY A 109 -9.27 -3.97 4.48
N SER A 110 -10.25 -3.08 4.41
CA SER A 110 -11.69 -3.43 4.31
C SER A 110 -12.26 -3.32 2.90
N GLY A 111 -11.49 -2.77 1.96
CA GLY A 111 -11.94 -2.53 0.59
C GLY A 111 -12.49 -3.78 -0.12
N CYS A 112 -13.59 -3.58 -0.84
CA CYS A 112 -14.23 -4.52 -1.74
C CYS A 112 -14.64 -3.78 -3.02
N GLU A 113 -14.97 -4.51 -4.10
CA GLU A 113 -15.38 -3.88 -5.36
C GLU A 113 -16.71 -3.11 -5.25
N SER A 114 -17.67 -3.59 -4.44
CA SER A 114 -18.93 -2.86 -4.23
C SER A 114 -18.85 -1.96 -3.00
N THR A 115 -19.45 -0.78 -3.10
CA THR A 115 -19.55 0.17 -1.99
C THR A 115 -20.26 -0.44 -0.78
N GLN A 116 -21.36 -1.17 -1.01
CA GLN A 116 -22.12 -1.80 0.07
C GLN A 116 -21.29 -2.87 0.80
N ALA A 117 -20.58 -3.74 0.07
CA ALA A 117 -19.72 -4.75 0.71
C ALA A 117 -18.56 -4.09 1.47
N THR A 118 -18.02 -2.98 0.95
CA THR A 118 -16.97 -2.21 1.64
C THR A 118 -17.48 -1.60 2.95
N VAL A 119 -18.70 -1.05 2.97
CA VAL A 119 -19.34 -0.56 4.19
C VAL A 119 -19.51 -1.70 5.20
N GLU A 120 -20.08 -2.83 4.79
CA GLU A 120 -20.31 -3.98 5.68
C GLU A 120 -19.01 -4.54 6.25
N MET A 121 -17.98 -4.69 5.42
CA MET A 121 -16.66 -5.15 5.84
C MET A 121 -16.01 -4.16 6.81
N THR A 122 -16.11 -2.86 6.53
CA THR A 122 -15.56 -1.80 7.39
C THR A 122 -16.20 -1.80 8.77
N VAL A 123 -17.53 -1.85 8.83
CA VAL A 123 -18.28 -1.94 10.09
C VAL A 123 -17.90 -3.21 10.86
N SER A 124 -17.80 -4.34 10.18
CA SER A 124 -17.45 -5.62 10.81
C SER A 124 -16.00 -5.63 11.33
N MET A 125 -15.06 -5.05 10.59
CA MET A 125 -13.65 -4.91 11.03
C MET A 125 -13.51 -3.96 12.22
N ALA A 126 -14.31 -2.89 12.27
CA ALA A 126 -14.36 -2.01 13.43
C ALA A 126 -14.86 -2.75 14.69
N GLN A 127 -15.86 -3.62 14.57
CA GLN A 127 -16.40 -4.42 15.69
C GLN A 127 -15.37 -5.38 16.28
N VAL A 128 -14.45 -5.91 15.48
CA VAL A 128 -13.33 -6.76 15.94
C VAL A 128 -12.09 -5.94 16.32
N GLY A 129 -12.19 -4.61 16.35
CA GLY A 129 -11.23 -3.70 16.97
C GLY A 129 -10.20 -3.08 16.03
N ALA A 130 -10.48 -2.97 14.73
CA ALA A 130 -9.69 -2.10 13.85
C ALA A 130 -9.77 -0.63 14.31
N ASP A 131 -8.65 0.09 14.26
CA ASP A 131 -8.59 1.50 14.65
C ASP A 131 -8.89 2.43 13.48
N ALA A 132 -8.60 1.99 12.25
CA ALA A 132 -8.98 2.67 11.01
C ALA A 132 -9.08 1.66 9.85
N ALA A 133 -9.87 2.02 8.84
CA ALA A 133 -10.10 1.21 7.65
C ALA A 133 -9.26 1.73 6.46
N MET A 134 -8.42 0.87 5.90
CA MET A 134 -7.67 1.17 4.68
C MET A 134 -8.44 0.64 3.47
N VAL A 135 -8.90 1.53 2.60
CA VAL A 135 -9.87 1.19 1.54
C VAL A 135 -9.23 1.33 0.16
N VAL A 136 -8.93 0.20 -0.47
CA VAL A 136 -8.41 0.14 -1.84
C VAL A 136 -9.45 0.64 -2.85
N THR A 137 -8.99 1.31 -3.91
CA THR A 137 -9.85 1.75 -5.02
C THR A 137 -10.50 0.55 -5.73
N PRO A 138 -11.84 0.51 -5.88
CA PRO A 138 -12.49 -0.45 -6.78
C PRO A 138 -11.92 -0.34 -8.18
N CYS A 139 -11.65 -1.48 -8.82
CA CYS A 139 -10.82 -1.46 -10.04
C CYS A 139 -11.26 -2.42 -11.14
N TYR A 140 -12.16 -3.37 -10.85
CA TYR A 140 -12.59 -4.34 -11.87
C TYR A 140 -13.21 -3.64 -13.08
N TYR A 141 -14.02 -2.60 -12.83
CA TYR A 141 -14.62 -1.76 -13.87
C TYR A 141 -13.84 -0.46 -14.11
N HIS A 142 -12.50 -0.51 -14.16
CA HIS A 142 -11.61 0.66 -14.22
C HIS A 142 -12.03 1.74 -15.25
N GLY A 143 -12.52 1.36 -16.44
CA GLY A 143 -13.02 2.31 -17.45
C GLY A 143 -14.24 3.16 -17.04
N ARG A 144 -14.88 2.83 -15.91
CA ARG A 144 -15.98 3.57 -15.29
C ARG A 144 -15.63 4.18 -13.94
N MET A 145 -14.44 3.90 -13.39
CA MET A 145 -13.98 4.42 -12.10
C MET A 145 -13.39 5.83 -12.23
N ASN A 146 -14.24 6.77 -12.68
CA ASN A 146 -13.88 8.19 -12.76
C ASN A 146 -13.90 8.86 -11.38
N SER A 147 -13.42 10.12 -11.29
CA SER A 147 -13.38 10.86 -10.03
C SER A 147 -14.73 10.90 -9.31
N ALA A 148 -15.84 11.14 -10.02
CA ALA A 148 -17.17 11.20 -9.40
C ALA A 148 -17.59 9.86 -8.78
N ALA A 149 -17.33 8.74 -9.47
CA ALA A 149 -17.63 7.40 -8.95
C ALA A 149 -16.79 7.08 -7.71
N LEU A 150 -15.49 7.39 -7.74
CA LEU A 150 -14.57 7.15 -6.63
C LEU A 150 -14.90 8.05 -5.43
N ILE A 151 -15.18 9.35 -5.66
CA ILE A 151 -15.63 10.27 -4.61
C ILE A 151 -16.90 9.74 -3.94
N HIS A 152 -17.89 9.33 -4.72
CA HIS A 152 -19.14 8.78 -4.18
C HIS A 152 -18.90 7.51 -3.36
N HIS A 153 -18.08 6.58 -3.85
CA HIS A 153 -17.72 5.35 -3.14
C HIS A 153 -17.09 5.66 -1.78
N TYR A 154 -16.02 6.47 -1.76
CA TYR A 154 -15.31 6.78 -0.52
C TYR A 154 -16.12 7.62 0.45
N THR A 155 -16.89 8.60 -0.04
CA THR A 155 -17.80 9.40 0.80
C THR A 155 -18.79 8.49 1.49
N LYS A 156 -19.43 7.57 0.75
CA LYS A 156 -20.42 6.66 1.33
C LYS A 156 -19.83 5.70 2.38
N VAL A 157 -18.60 5.24 2.15
CA VAL A 157 -17.87 4.40 3.12
C VAL A 157 -17.53 5.23 4.36
N ALA A 158 -17.02 6.44 4.20
CA ALA A 158 -16.64 7.31 5.30
C ALA A 158 -17.83 7.82 6.12
N ASP A 159 -18.98 8.10 5.49
CA ASP A 159 -20.24 8.48 6.15
C ASP A 159 -20.74 7.40 7.11
N LEU A 160 -20.57 6.13 6.74
CA LEU A 160 -21.12 4.97 7.46
C LEU A 160 -20.08 4.21 8.28
N SER A 161 -18.81 4.59 8.19
CA SER A 161 -17.74 3.95 8.93
C SER A 161 -17.69 4.45 10.38
N PRO A 162 -17.73 3.56 11.39
CA PRO A 162 -17.56 3.95 12.78
C PRO A 162 -16.09 4.28 13.15
N ILE A 163 -15.15 4.07 12.21
CA ILE A 163 -13.71 4.32 12.37
C ILE A 163 -13.17 5.18 11.21
N PRO A 164 -12.06 5.90 11.38
CA PRO A 164 -11.44 6.68 10.31
C PRO A 164 -11.12 5.85 9.07
N VAL A 165 -11.23 6.48 7.89
CA VAL A 165 -10.92 5.89 6.59
C VAL A 165 -9.59 6.44 6.07
N VAL A 166 -8.74 5.53 5.59
CA VAL A 166 -7.50 5.83 4.88
C VAL A 166 -7.66 5.37 3.44
N LEU A 167 -7.54 6.30 2.49
CA LEU A 167 -7.59 6.00 1.06
C LEU A 167 -6.40 5.13 0.67
N TYR A 168 -6.56 4.23 -0.31
CA TYR A 168 -5.45 3.40 -0.77
C TYR A 168 -5.40 3.31 -2.29
N SER A 169 -4.38 3.96 -2.87
CA SER A 169 -4.08 3.97 -4.30
C SER A 169 -2.89 3.05 -4.59
N VAL A 170 -3.08 2.00 -5.38
CA VAL A 170 -2.04 1.01 -5.73
C VAL A 170 -2.16 0.52 -7.19
N PRO A 171 -1.79 1.36 -8.17
CA PRO A 171 -1.94 1.06 -9.60
C PRO A 171 -1.23 -0.22 -10.05
N ALA A 172 -0.14 -0.61 -9.39
CA ALA A 172 0.55 -1.87 -9.68
C ALA A 172 -0.37 -3.10 -9.55
N ASN A 173 -1.42 -3.01 -8.72
CA ASN A 173 -2.44 -4.05 -8.55
C ASN A 173 -3.78 -3.68 -9.19
N THR A 174 -4.17 -2.40 -9.17
CA THR A 174 -5.51 -1.95 -9.61
C THR A 174 -5.56 -1.50 -11.06
N GLY A 175 -4.42 -1.23 -11.70
CA GLY A 175 -4.34 -0.65 -13.03
C GLY A 175 -4.85 0.80 -13.13
N LEU A 176 -5.13 1.46 -11.99
CA LEU A 176 -5.59 2.85 -11.97
C LEU A 176 -5.09 3.60 -10.73
N ASP A 177 -4.70 4.86 -10.94
CA ASP A 177 -4.42 5.82 -9.87
C ASP A 177 -5.72 6.47 -9.39
N LEU A 178 -5.84 6.67 -8.07
CA LEU A 178 -6.90 7.54 -7.53
C LEU A 178 -6.63 8.98 -8.01
N PRO A 179 -7.53 9.64 -8.77
CA PRO A 179 -7.26 10.98 -9.29
C PRO A 179 -7.00 12.01 -8.18
N VAL A 180 -6.05 12.93 -8.37
CA VAL A 180 -5.64 13.89 -7.33
C VAL A 180 -6.80 14.84 -6.95
N ASP A 181 -7.63 15.24 -7.91
CA ASP A 181 -8.86 16.00 -7.67
C ASP A 181 -9.85 15.25 -6.76
N ALA A 182 -9.98 13.93 -6.94
CA ALA A 182 -10.76 13.08 -6.06
C ALA A 182 -10.17 13.04 -4.65
N VAL A 183 -8.84 12.84 -4.51
CA VAL A 183 -8.15 12.86 -3.20
C VAL A 183 -8.38 14.19 -2.47
N VAL A 184 -8.21 15.32 -3.16
CA VAL A 184 -8.39 16.66 -2.56
C VAL A 184 -9.83 16.90 -2.14
N THR A 185 -10.81 16.42 -2.92
CA THR A 185 -12.22 16.48 -2.53
C THR A 185 -12.47 15.63 -1.27
N LEU A 186 -11.98 14.39 -1.27
CA LEU A 186 -12.17 13.45 -0.16
C LEU A 186 -11.44 13.87 1.11
N SER A 187 -10.32 14.58 1.00
CA SER A 187 -9.56 15.09 2.17
C SER A 187 -10.35 16.08 3.04
N GLN A 188 -11.46 16.62 2.52
CA GLN A 188 -12.33 17.53 3.27
C GLN A 188 -13.33 16.78 4.18
N HIS A 189 -13.47 15.47 4.01
CA HIS A 189 -14.40 14.67 4.80
C HIS A 189 -13.83 14.41 6.20
N PRO A 190 -14.57 14.68 7.30
CA PRO A 190 -14.03 14.61 8.66
C PRO A 190 -13.59 13.21 9.11
N ASN A 191 -14.10 12.17 8.46
CA ASN A 191 -13.76 10.77 8.73
C ASN A 191 -12.74 10.19 7.72
N ILE A 192 -12.20 10.98 6.79
CA ILE A 192 -11.13 10.55 5.87
C ILE A 192 -9.84 11.24 6.30
N VAL A 193 -8.94 10.48 6.93
CA VAL A 193 -7.78 11.04 7.66
C VAL A 193 -6.48 10.95 6.88
N GLY A 194 -6.47 10.29 5.72
CA GLY A 194 -5.26 10.20 4.92
C GLY A 194 -5.33 9.28 3.71
N ILE A 195 -4.16 9.07 3.10
CA ILE A 195 -3.96 8.16 1.97
C ILE A 195 -2.65 7.40 2.11
N LYS A 196 -2.68 6.10 1.80
CA LYS A 196 -1.50 5.33 1.40
C LYS A 196 -1.39 5.40 -0.13
N ASP A 197 -0.36 6.06 -0.64
CA ASP A 197 -0.14 6.18 -2.08
C ASP A 197 1.07 5.33 -2.52
N SER A 198 0.80 4.34 -3.35
CA SER A 198 1.78 3.53 -4.09
C SER A 198 1.76 3.87 -5.60
N GLY A 199 1.18 5.03 -5.96
CA GLY A 199 0.89 5.43 -7.34
C GLY A 199 1.99 6.23 -8.00
N GLY A 200 1.80 6.53 -9.29
CA GLY A 200 2.73 7.32 -10.10
C GLY A 200 3.71 6.53 -10.98
N ASP A 201 3.67 5.20 -11.03
CA ASP A 201 4.36 4.44 -12.08
C ASP A 201 3.41 4.16 -13.26
N VAL A 202 3.29 5.14 -14.17
CA VAL A 202 2.50 4.97 -15.40
C VAL A 202 3.28 4.15 -16.45
N SER A 203 4.56 3.83 -16.20
CA SER A 203 5.39 3.04 -17.14
C SER A 203 5.07 1.53 -17.09
N GLY A 204 4.54 1.04 -15.97
CA GLY A 204 4.09 -0.34 -15.81
C GLY A 204 2.80 -0.68 -16.57
N SER A 205 1.91 0.29 -16.77
CA SER A 205 0.63 0.05 -17.45
C SER A 205 0.84 -0.28 -18.94
N SER A 206 1.74 0.43 -19.62
CA SER A 206 1.97 0.21 -21.05
C SER A 206 2.80 -1.04 -21.37
N SER A 207 3.53 -1.61 -20.40
CA SER A 207 4.36 -2.81 -20.59
C SER A 207 3.67 -4.11 -20.14
N ARG A 208 2.71 -4.06 -19.22
CA ARG A 208 1.92 -5.24 -18.79
C ARG A 208 0.66 -5.50 -19.63
N LEU A 209 0.09 -4.46 -20.25
CA LEU A 209 -1.05 -4.58 -21.18
C LEU A 209 -0.67 -5.26 -22.52
N GLY A 210 0.60 -5.55 -22.76
CA GLY A 210 1.07 -6.24 -23.98
C GLY A 210 0.99 -7.78 -23.94
N ARG A 211 0.64 -8.39 -22.79
CA ARG A 211 0.35 -9.82 -22.72
C ARG A 211 -1.16 -10.01 -22.63
N PRO A 212 -1.84 -10.48 -23.70
CA PRO A 212 -3.23 -10.89 -23.54
C PRO A 212 -3.28 -11.99 -22.47
N PRO A 213 -4.31 -12.03 -21.61
CA PRO A 213 -4.55 -13.20 -20.77
C PRO A 213 -4.62 -14.43 -21.69
N PRO A 214 -4.21 -15.63 -21.24
CA PRO A 214 -4.57 -16.84 -21.95
C PRO A 214 -6.10 -16.87 -21.98
N LEU A 215 -6.66 -16.50 -23.13
CA LEU A 215 -8.06 -16.71 -23.44
C LEU A 215 -8.28 -18.22 -23.35
N LEU A 216 -8.86 -18.67 -22.23
CA LEU A 216 -9.52 -19.97 -22.17
C LEU A 216 -10.74 -19.87 -23.09
N PHE A 217 -10.51 -20.08 -24.38
CA PHE A 217 -11.59 -20.33 -25.33
C PHE A 217 -12.11 -21.74 -25.05
N CYS A 218 -13.23 -21.84 -24.34
CA CYS A 218 -14.07 -23.02 -24.41
C CYS A 218 -14.66 -23.10 -25.83
N TYR A 219 -13.98 -23.80 -26.74
CA TYR A 219 -14.60 -24.20 -28.00
C TYR A 219 -15.39 -25.49 -27.77
N GLN A 220 -16.70 -25.34 -27.89
CA GLN A 220 -17.63 -26.43 -28.13
C GLN A 220 -17.36 -26.97 -29.54
N LEU A 221 -17.01 -28.24 -29.66
CA LEU A 221 -16.79 -28.89 -30.96
C LEU A 221 -18.14 -29.11 -31.66
N PRO A 222 -18.23 -28.73 -32.95
CA PRO A 222 -18.80 -29.66 -33.90
C PRO A 222 -17.95 -29.78 -35.17
N GLY A 223 -17.65 -31.04 -35.53
CA GLY A 223 -17.73 -31.52 -36.92
C GLY A 223 -16.78 -30.96 -37.97
N SER A 224 -15.77 -31.79 -38.30
CA SER A 224 -15.30 -32.13 -39.66
C SER A 224 -14.63 -31.11 -40.60
N SER A 225 -13.54 -31.63 -41.19
CA SER A 225 -12.87 -31.28 -42.46
C SER A 225 -12.00 -30.01 -42.55
N GLY A 226 -10.72 -30.20 -42.22
CA GLY A 226 -9.60 -30.05 -43.16
C GLY A 226 -9.22 -28.66 -43.67
N THR A 227 -8.06 -28.16 -43.24
CA THR A 227 -6.95 -27.68 -44.11
C THR A 227 -5.74 -27.27 -43.25
N ARG A 228 -4.53 -27.67 -43.69
CA ARG A 228 -3.25 -27.37 -43.05
C ARG A 228 -2.74 -25.98 -43.45
N PHE A 229 -2.18 -25.24 -42.51
CA PHE A 229 -1.19 -24.19 -42.79
C PHE A 229 -0.07 -24.24 -41.75
N SER A 230 1.18 -24.28 -42.23
CA SER A 230 2.41 -24.28 -41.42
C SER A 230 2.86 -22.84 -41.09
N PRO A 231 3.43 -22.55 -39.91
CA PRO A 231 3.95 -21.22 -39.60
C PRO A 231 5.41 -21.06 -40.02
N GLY A 232 5.69 -20.01 -40.81
CA GLY A 232 7.04 -19.52 -41.10
C GLY A 232 7.41 -18.36 -40.18
N LEU A 233 8.55 -18.52 -39.49
CA LEU A 233 9.20 -17.53 -38.65
C LEU A 233 9.83 -16.43 -39.52
N LEU A 234 9.51 -15.15 -39.30
CA LEU A 234 10.26 -14.03 -39.88
C LEU A 234 10.44 -12.91 -38.84
N CYS A 235 11.69 -12.74 -38.43
CA CYS A 235 12.20 -11.62 -37.66
C CYS A 235 12.10 -10.31 -38.47
N GLY A 236 11.88 -9.19 -37.79
CA GLY A 236 12.01 -7.86 -38.39
C GLY A 236 11.91 -6.73 -37.36
N PHE A 237 13.07 -6.17 -37.00
CA PHE A 237 13.19 -4.80 -36.47
C PHE A 237 12.65 -3.78 -37.49
N PRO A 238 12.25 -2.56 -37.05
CA PRO A 238 13.03 -1.42 -37.54
C PRO A 238 13.24 -0.26 -36.55
N LEU A 239 14.48 0.25 -36.60
CA LEU A 239 14.93 1.64 -36.79
C LEU A 239 14.60 2.75 -35.77
N SER A 240 15.72 3.25 -35.22
CA SER A 240 16.00 4.57 -34.68
C SER A 240 15.47 5.74 -35.51
N CYS A 241 14.93 6.76 -34.82
CA CYS A 241 14.98 8.16 -35.25
C CYS A 241 15.43 9.02 -34.06
N GLY A 242 16.58 9.67 -34.23
CA GLY A 242 17.09 10.68 -33.31
C GLY A 242 16.52 12.06 -33.64
N LEU A 243 16.23 12.83 -32.60
CA LEU A 243 16.15 14.29 -32.68
C LEU A 243 16.91 14.89 -31.50
N SER A 244 17.74 15.85 -31.85
CA SER A 244 18.78 16.51 -31.05
C SER A 244 18.22 17.54 -30.07
N GLY A 245 18.85 17.59 -28.88
CA GLY A 245 19.31 18.80 -28.20
C GLY A 245 18.37 20.00 -28.09
N ALA A 246 17.72 20.13 -26.94
CA ALA A 246 17.33 21.41 -26.37
C ALA A 246 17.76 21.45 -24.90
N HIS A 247 18.80 22.22 -24.59
CA HIS A 247 19.14 22.59 -23.22
C HIS A 247 18.05 23.54 -22.70
N LEU A 248 17.22 23.06 -21.77
CA LEU A 248 16.34 23.91 -20.96
C LEU A 248 17.04 24.16 -19.62
N ASN A 249 17.56 25.39 -19.46
CA ASN A 249 18.04 25.88 -18.17
C ASN A 249 16.83 26.10 -17.26
N PHE A 250 16.74 25.31 -16.19
CA PHE A 250 15.76 25.50 -15.12
C PHE A 250 16.44 26.29 -13.99
N GLU A 251 16.29 27.61 -13.98
CA GLU A 251 16.54 28.41 -12.77
C GLU A 251 15.32 28.30 -11.85
N ALA A 252 15.41 27.47 -10.82
CA ALA A 252 14.44 27.45 -9.74
C ALA A 252 14.75 28.60 -8.77
N SER A 253 13.95 29.66 -8.83
CA SER A 253 13.93 30.73 -7.83
C SER A 253 13.33 30.20 -6.53
N LEU A 254 14.17 30.19 -5.48
CA LEU A 254 13.82 29.84 -4.10
C LEU A 254 12.82 30.87 -3.54
N TRP A 255 11.66 30.41 -3.06
CA TRP A 255 10.70 31.24 -2.33
C TRP A 255 10.78 30.97 -0.84
N ASP A 256 11.01 32.06 -0.12
CA ASP A 256 11.00 32.23 1.32
C ASP A 256 9.58 31.97 1.87
N LEU A 257 9.43 31.00 2.79
CA LEU A 257 8.14 30.65 3.41
C LEU A 257 8.24 30.76 4.92
N GLY A 258 7.72 31.87 5.45
CA GLY A 258 7.43 32.04 6.86
C GLY A 258 6.16 31.32 7.31
N SER A 259 6.19 30.92 8.58
CA SER A 259 5.10 30.59 9.52
C SER A 259 4.51 29.16 9.62
N HIS A 260 5.05 28.46 10.63
CA HIS A 260 4.41 27.69 11.72
C HIS A 260 3.55 26.44 11.45
N SER A 261 4.23 25.29 11.52
CA SER A 261 3.81 23.97 12.06
C SER A 261 5.10 23.18 12.39
N PRO A 262 5.10 22.16 13.30
CA PRO A 262 6.34 21.67 13.93
C PRO A 262 7.33 21.23 12.85
N THR A 263 8.47 21.91 12.85
CA THR A 263 9.48 21.91 11.79
C THR A 263 10.09 20.52 11.61
N LEU A 264 9.66 19.82 10.56
CA LEU A 264 10.55 18.90 9.85
C LEU A 264 11.76 19.72 9.38
N ALA A 265 12.97 19.28 9.68
CA ALA A 265 14.18 19.93 9.21
C ALA A 265 14.19 19.90 7.67
N GLN A 266 14.02 21.06 7.03
CA GLN A 266 13.94 21.16 5.57
C GLN A 266 15.19 20.55 4.91
N PRO A 267 15.05 19.73 3.85
CA PRO A 267 16.22 19.20 3.16
C PRO A 267 17.00 20.34 2.48
N PRO A 268 18.34 20.26 2.40
CA PRO A 268 19.12 21.24 1.65
C PRO A 268 18.72 21.21 0.17
N SER A 269 18.65 22.38 -0.47
CA SER A 269 18.17 22.57 -1.85
C SER A 269 18.86 21.68 -2.89
N ARG A 270 20.11 21.29 -2.62
CA ARG A 270 20.92 20.39 -3.46
C ARG A 270 20.42 18.94 -3.44
N LEU A 271 19.84 18.47 -2.33
CA LEU A 271 19.32 17.10 -2.17
C LEU A 271 18.05 16.87 -3.00
N VAL A 272 17.19 17.89 -3.10
CA VAL A 272 15.99 17.85 -3.95
C VAL A 272 16.37 17.69 -5.42
N ALA A 273 17.46 18.34 -5.85
CA ALA A 273 17.98 18.22 -7.21
C ALA A 273 18.71 16.89 -7.47
N GLU A 274 19.45 16.36 -6.50
CA GLU A 274 20.18 15.08 -6.62
C GLU A 274 19.27 13.84 -6.52
N LEU A 275 18.14 13.92 -5.81
CA LEU A 275 17.08 12.90 -5.81
C LEU A 275 16.42 12.71 -7.20
N VAL A 276 16.65 13.65 -8.13
CA VAL A 276 16.19 13.61 -9.52
C VAL A 276 17.32 13.15 -10.48
N GLY A 277 18.50 12.81 -9.96
CA GLY A 277 19.66 12.30 -10.71
C GLY A 277 19.48 10.88 -11.27
N PRO A 278 20.31 10.45 -12.25
CA PRO A 278 19.97 9.48 -13.30
C PRO A 278 19.84 7.99 -12.90
N ALA A 279 19.83 7.66 -11.61
CA ALA A 279 19.59 6.29 -11.13
C ALA A 279 18.10 6.10 -10.79
N LEU A 280 17.22 6.31 -11.77
CA LEU A 280 15.78 6.23 -11.57
C LEU A 280 15.25 4.94 -12.18
N THR A 281 14.69 4.08 -11.33
CA THR A 281 13.65 3.14 -11.77
C THR A 281 12.59 3.93 -12.56
N PRO A 282 12.17 3.47 -13.75
CA PRO A 282 11.10 4.11 -14.50
C PRO A 282 9.88 4.35 -13.60
N GLY A 283 9.36 5.58 -13.58
CA GLY A 283 8.18 5.95 -12.78
C GLY A 283 8.46 6.66 -11.45
N LEU A 284 9.63 6.50 -10.83
CA LEU A 284 9.93 7.08 -9.51
C LEU A 284 9.75 8.62 -9.41
N PRO A 285 10.16 9.43 -10.41
CA PRO A 285 9.97 10.89 -10.37
C PRO A 285 8.49 11.31 -10.34
N LEU A 286 7.62 10.52 -10.97
CA LEU A 286 6.18 10.81 -11.03
C LEU A 286 5.49 10.47 -9.71
N GLN A 287 5.94 9.43 -8.98
CA GLN A 287 5.39 9.08 -7.66
C GLN A 287 5.62 10.18 -6.62
N VAL A 288 6.87 10.64 -6.49
CA VAL A 288 7.24 11.67 -5.50
C VAL A 288 6.55 13.00 -5.83
N THR A 289 6.48 13.36 -7.11
CA THR A 289 5.77 14.57 -7.56
C THR A 289 4.29 14.49 -7.20
N ARG A 290 3.66 13.33 -7.40
CA ARG A 290 2.26 13.09 -7.03
C ARG A 290 2.02 13.22 -5.52
N ILE A 291 2.88 12.61 -4.70
CA ILE A 291 2.80 12.74 -3.23
C ILE A 291 2.92 14.21 -2.83
N GLY A 292 3.92 14.93 -3.33
CA GLY A 292 4.11 16.36 -3.04
C GLY A 292 2.92 17.21 -3.47
N LEU A 293 2.28 16.88 -4.60
CA LEU A 293 1.06 17.56 -5.07
C LEU A 293 -0.13 17.31 -4.13
N ILE A 294 -0.32 16.08 -3.66
CA ILE A 294 -1.37 15.74 -2.68
C ILE A 294 -1.11 16.53 -1.40
N VAL A 295 0.08 16.40 -0.80
CA VAL A 295 0.47 17.13 0.42
C VAL A 295 0.21 18.63 0.28
N HIS A 296 0.66 19.23 -0.83
CA HIS A 296 0.45 20.65 -1.09
C HIS A 296 -1.04 21.02 -1.14
N LYS A 297 -1.85 20.25 -1.87
CA LYS A 297 -3.28 20.57 -2.07
C LYS A 297 -4.14 20.26 -0.84
N THR A 298 -3.72 19.32 0.01
CA THR A 298 -4.44 18.94 1.24
C THR A 298 -3.90 19.63 2.49
N ARG A 299 -2.91 20.53 2.39
CA ARG A 299 -2.24 21.20 3.53
C ARG A 299 -3.13 21.97 4.51
N ARG A 300 -4.39 22.24 4.13
CA ARG A 300 -5.39 22.93 4.97
C ARG A 300 -6.37 21.97 5.65
N GLN A 301 -6.23 20.68 5.40
CA GLN A 301 -7.08 19.63 5.95
C GLN A 301 -6.27 18.75 6.92
N ASP A 302 -6.97 18.10 7.84
CA ASP A 302 -6.39 17.08 8.72
C ASP A 302 -6.19 15.76 7.94
N PHE A 303 -5.27 15.78 6.98
CA PHE A 303 -5.07 14.70 6.01
C PHE A 303 -3.60 14.32 5.87
N GLN A 304 -3.27 13.08 6.24
CA GLN A 304 -1.92 12.55 6.27
C GLN A 304 -1.60 11.68 5.05
N VAL A 305 -0.40 11.81 4.49
CA VAL A 305 0.06 11.01 3.34
C VAL A 305 1.11 10.02 3.78
N LEU A 306 0.89 8.73 3.50
CA LEU A 306 1.80 7.63 3.77
C LEU A 306 2.37 7.10 2.45
N ALA A 307 3.69 6.93 2.42
CA ALA A 307 4.37 6.27 1.31
C ALA A 307 3.97 4.79 1.23
N GLY A 308 3.77 4.30 0.01
CA GLY A 308 3.36 2.92 -0.24
C GLY A 308 4.49 1.88 -0.27
N SER A 309 5.76 2.30 -0.17
CA SER A 309 6.94 1.42 -0.27
C SER A 309 8.16 2.03 0.41
N ALA A 310 9.13 1.19 0.81
CA ALA A 310 10.40 1.67 1.38
C ALA A 310 11.35 2.23 0.32
N GLY A 311 11.19 1.84 -0.96
CA GLY A 311 12.07 2.26 -2.05
C GLY A 311 12.05 3.76 -2.37
N PHE A 312 11.02 4.48 -1.93
CA PHE A 312 10.85 5.91 -2.15
C PHE A 312 10.50 6.68 -0.86
N LEU A 313 10.79 6.09 0.30
CA LEU A 313 10.37 6.61 1.60
C LEU A 313 11.09 7.92 1.95
N LEU A 314 12.40 8.01 1.73
CA LEU A 314 13.19 9.23 1.92
C LEU A 314 12.62 10.41 1.12
N ALA A 315 12.41 10.19 -0.17
CA ALA A 315 11.90 11.22 -1.07
C ALA A 315 10.46 11.63 -0.69
N SER A 316 9.64 10.69 -0.22
CA SER A 316 8.30 10.98 0.29
C SER A 316 8.33 11.89 1.51
N TYR A 317 9.20 11.62 2.48
CA TYR A 317 9.40 12.49 3.65
C TYR A 317 9.85 13.89 3.24
N ALA A 318 10.77 14.00 2.27
CA ALA A 318 11.26 15.28 1.76
C ALA A 318 10.16 16.16 1.15
N VAL A 319 9.06 15.57 0.64
CA VAL A 319 7.91 16.29 0.10
C VAL A 319 6.71 16.34 1.05
N GLY A 320 6.88 15.93 2.31
CA GLY A 320 5.90 16.09 3.38
C GLY A 320 4.97 14.90 3.64
N ALA A 321 5.28 13.71 3.14
CA ALA A 321 4.68 12.49 3.69
C ALA A 321 5.12 12.30 5.15
N VAL A 322 4.28 11.65 5.95
CA VAL A 322 4.47 11.54 7.42
C VAL A 322 4.68 10.11 7.90
N GLY A 323 4.92 9.18 6.97
CA GLY A 323 4.98 7.75 7.29
C GLY A 323 5.07 6.87 6.06
N GLY A 324 5.08 5.57 6.30
CA GLY A 324 5.17 4.57 5.25
C GLY A 324 4.54 3.23 5.63
N VAL A 325 3.80 2.66 4.68
CA VAL A 325 3.33 1.27 4.76
C VAL A 325 4.22 0.42 3.87
N CYS A 326 5.22 -0.23 4.46
CA CYS A 326 6.34 -0.79 3.72
C CYS A 326 6.41 -2.32 3.88
N ALA A 327 6.25 -3.08 2.79
CA ALA A 327 6.39 -4.55 2.81
C ALA A 327 7.75 -5.01 3.36
N LEU A 328 8.83 -4.27 3.02
CA LEU A 328 10.18 -4.51 3.51
C LEU A 328 10.30 -4.44 5.05
N ALA A 329 9.40 -3.73 5.73
CA ALA A 329 9.41 -3.64 7.19
C ALA A 329 9.07 -4.97 7.88
N ASN A 330 8.50 -5.95 7.18
CA ASN A 330 8.31 -7.31 7.71
C ASN A 330 9.65 -8.04 7.94
N VAL A 331 10.74 -7.59 7.33
CA VAL A 331 12.05 -8.27 7.35
C VAL A 331 13.19 -7.36 7.82
N LEU A 332 13.16 -6.09 7.41
CA LEU A 332 14.13 -5.05 7.77
C LEU A 332 13.46 -3.94 8.60
N GLY A 333 12.66 -4.33 9.59
CA GLY A 333 11.89 -3.40 10.43
C GLY A 333 12.75 -2.32 11.10
N ALA A 334 13.89 -2.71 11.67
CA ALA A 334 14.83 -1.79 12.32
C ALA A 334 15.37 -0.72 11.35
N GLN A 335 15.74 -1.12 10.14
CA GLN A 335 16.32 -0.24 9.13
C GLN A 335 15.28 0.71 8.55
N VAL A 336 14.05 0.26 8.32
CA VAL A 336 12.96 1.14 7.86
C VAL A 336 12.61 2.17 8.94
N CYS A 337 12.52 1.77 10.22
CA CYS A 337 12.32 2.71 11.33
C CYS A 337 13.53 3.66 11.51
N GLN A 338 14.75 3.18 11.27
CA GLN A 338 15.93 4.04 11.30
C GLN A 338 15.89 5.09 10.19
N LEU A 339 15.45 4.72 8.98
CA LEU A 339 15.30 5.68 7.89
C LEU A 339 14.29 6.78 8.25
N GLU A 340 13.14 6.41 8.82
CA GLU A 340 12.18 7.38 9.36
C GLU A 340 12.84 8.32 10.37
N ARG A 341 13.55 7.79 11.38
CA ARG A 341 14.22 8.63 12.39
C ARG A 341 15.22 9.59 11.77
N LEU A 342 16.01 9.14 10.79
CA LEU A 342 16.99 10.00 10.10
C LEU A 342 16.27 11.13 9.33
N CYS A 343 15.17 10.83 8.63
CA CYS A 343 14.34 11.84 7.97
C CYS A 343 13.76 12.85 8.97
N LEU A 344 13.16 12.37 10.07
CA LEU A 344 12.53 13.23 11.08
C LEU A 344 13.53 14.12 11.82
N THR A 345 14.78 13.66 11.98
CA THR A 345 15.85 14.41 12.65
C THR A 345 16.70 15.25 11.70
N GLY A 346 16.38 15.26 10.39
CA GLY A 346 17.11 16.05 9.39
C GLY A 346 18.48 15.51 9.01
N GLN A 347 18.80 14.25 9.35
CA GLN A 347 20.07 13.59 9.01
C GLN A 347 20.03 13.07 7.56
N TRP A 348 19.83 13.99 6.61
CA TRP A 348 19.52 13.67 5.20
C TRP A 348 20.62 12.88 4.49
N GLU A 349 21.90 13.13 4.80
CA GLU A 349 23.03 12.41 4.19
C GLU A 349 23.05 10.93 4.59
N ASP A 350 22.86 10.64 5.87
CA ASP A 350 22.81 9.26 6.36
C ASP A 350 21.50 8.57 5.95
N ALA A 351 20.39 9.33 5.91
CA ALA A 351 19.13 8.87 5.37
C ALA A 351 19.27 8.44 3.90
N GLN A 352 20.01 9.21 3.09
CA GLN A 352 20.32 8.89 1.70
C GLN A 352 21.16 7.60 1.58
N LYS A 353 22.24 7.48 2.35
CA LYS A 353 23.08 6.26 2.37
C LYS A 353 22.25 5.03 2.74
N LEU A 354 21.37 5.14 3.74
CA LEU A 354 20.49 4.05 4.15
C LEU A 354 19.42 3.74 3.09
N GLN A 355 18.78 4.77 2.51
CA GLN A 355 17.80 4.61 1.43
C GLN A 355 18.39 3.83 0.26
N HIS A 356 19.60 4.18 -0.21
CA HIS A 356 20.25 3.48 -1.32
C HIS A 356 20.43 1.98 -1.03
N ARG A 357 20.80 1.62 0.19
CA ARG A 357 20.95 0.22 0.63
C ARG A 357 19.62 -0.54 0.72
N LEU A 358 18.49 0.16 0.84
CA LEU A 358 17.16 -0.44 0.94
C LEU A 358 16.45 -0.61 -0.41
N ILE A 359 16.92 0.03 -1.49
CA ILE A 359 16.27 -0.01 -2.82
C ILE A 359 16.22 -1.44 -3.39
N GLU A 360 17.36 -2.12 -3.45
CA GLU A 360 17.43 -3.48 -4.01
C GLU A 360 16.63 -4.50 -3.17
N PRO A 361 16.78 -4.57 -1.84
CA PRO A 361 15.92 -5.41 -1.00
C PRO A 361 14.44 -5.08 -1.17
N ASN A 362 14.06 -3.80 -1.22
CA ASN A 362 12.67 -3.41 -1.42
C ASN A 362 12.11 -3.92 -2.76
N THR A 363 12.90 -3.80 -3.83
CA THR A 363 12.51 -4.27 -5.16
C THR A 363 12.31 -5.78 -5.15
N ALA A 364 13.25 -6.53 -4.57
CA ALA A 364 13.17 -7.99 -4.47
C ALA A 364 11.86 -8.48 -3.81
N VAL A 365 11.39 -7.77 -2.78
CA VAL A 365 10.18 -8.16 -2.04
C VAL A 365 8.88 -7.57 -2.58
N SER A 366 8.93 -6.69 -3.59
CA SER A 366 7.73 -5.97 -4.10
C SER A 366 7.47 -6.14 -5.60
N SER A 367 8.49 -6.46 -6.41
CA SER A 367 8.35 -6.57 -7.87
C SER A 367 8.39 -8.01 -8.39
N GLN A 368 8.72 -9.00 -7.55
CA GLN A 368 8.64 -10.40 -7.93
C GLN A 368 7.16 -10.81 -8.02
N PRO A 369 6.72 -11.50 -9.11
CA PRO A 369 5.40 -12.10 -9.13
C PRO A 369 5.24 -13.03 -7.94
N MET A 370 4.03 -13.08 -7.38
CA MET A 370 3.68 -13.93 -6.25
C MET A 370 3.92 -15.39 -6.65
N ASP A 371 5.04 -15.95 -6.23
CA ASP A 371 5.41 -17.33 -6.49
C ASP A 371 4.77 -18.20 -5.38
N PRO A 372 4.02 -19.26 -5.74
CA PRO A 372 3.41 -20.16 -4.76
C PRO A 372 4.41 -20.87 -3.83
N GLU A 373 5.70 -20.95 -4.18
CA GLU A 373 6.77 -21.41 -3.25
C GLU A 373 7.16 -20.33 -2.23
N TRP A 374 6.86 -19.06 -2.50
CA TRP A 374 7.14 -17.90 -1.65
C TRP A 374 5.93 -17.49 -0.82
N GLY A 375 5.18 -18.46 -0.28
CA GLY A 375 4.42 -18.19 0.94
C GLY A 375 5.40 -17.48 1.88
N TRP A 376 5.12 -16.23 2.25
CA TRP A 376 6.08 -15.35 2.92
C TRP A 376 6.36 -15.89 4.32
N SER A 377 7.12 -16.97 4.37
CA SER A 377 7.64 -17.50 5.59
C SER A 377 8.79 -16.59 5.94
N VAL A 378 8.50 -15.68 6.87
CA VAL A 378 9.50 -14.92 7.61
C VAL A 378 10.59 -15.86 8.19
N SER A 379 10.34 -17.18 8.28
CA SER A 379 11.34 -18.18 8.64
C SER A 379 12.49 -18.34 7.64
N SER A 380 12.32 -17.99 6.36
CA SER A 380 13.40 -18.14 5.35
C SER A 380 14.33 -16.93 5.28
N LEU A 381 14.03 -15.89 6.07
CA LEU A 381 14.80 -14.66 6.18
C LEU A 381 15.30 -14.48 7.62
N GLU A 382 15.84 -15.55 8.20
CA GLU A 382 16.55 -15.48 9.48
C GLU A 382 17.64 -14.41 9.40
N GLN A 383 17.55 -13.42 10.29
CA GLN A 383 18.61 -12.45 10.54
C GLN A 383 19.78 -13.20 11.18
N GLU A 384 20.75 -13.62 10.39
CA GLU A 384 22.07 -13.96 10.90
C GLU A 384 22.68 -12.71 11.57
N PRO A 385 23.06 -12.78 12.86
CA PRO A 385 23.58 -11.64 13.59
C PRO A 385 25.05 -11.43 13.21
N VAL A 386 25.31 -10.69 12.14
CA VAL A 386 26.67 -10.20 11.83
C VAL A 386 26.67 -8.68 11.72
N LEU A 387 26.60 -8.02 12.88
CA LEU A 387 27.13 -6.67 13.04
C LEU A 387 28.45 -6.76 13.80
N ALA A 388 29.51 -7.18 13.10
CA ALA A 388 30.85 -6.74 13.45
C ALA A 388 31.04 -5.34 12.86
N GLN A 389 31.34 -4.36 13.71
CA GLN A 389 31.63 -2.98 13.34
C GLN A 389 32.70 -2.95 12.23
N GLY A 390 32.38 -2.33 11.08
CA GLY A 390 33.38 -1.91 10.10
C GLY A 390 33.48 -2.67 8.77
N SER A 391 32.49 -3.48 8.35
CA SER A 391 32.49 -4.09 7.00
C SER A 391 31.40 -3.51 6.08
N PRO A 392 31.69 -3.24 4.79
CA PRO A 392 30.66 -2.88 3.82
C PRO A 392 29.72 -4.07 3.68
N LEU A 393 28.40 -3.84 3.68
CA LEU A 393 27.44 -4.91 3.43
C LEU A 393 27.78 -5.59 2.11
N GLY A 394 28.39 -6.78 2.18
CA GLY A 394 28.53 -7.67 1.05
C GLY A 394 27.14 -8.08 0.60
N LEU A 395 26.96 -8.16 -0.73
CA LEU A 395 25.81 -8.77 -1.40
C LEU A 395 25.40 -10.05 -0.65
N PHE A 396 24.23 -10.02 0.01
CA PHE A 396 23.66 -11.21 0.63
C PHE A 396 23.23 -12.18 -0.49
N PRO A 397 23.83 -13.38 -0.61
CA PRO A 397 23.31 -14.38 -1.51
C PRO A 397 22.08 -15.01 -0.82
N PHE A 398 20.89 -14.68 -1.30
CA PHE A 398 19.67 -15.43 -0.96
C PHE A 398 19.85 -16.88 -1.46
N ARG A 399 20.28 -17.79 -0.58
CA ARG A 399 20.35 -19.23 -0.89
C ARG A 399 19.09 -19.93 -0.40
N LYS A 400 18.44 -20.66 -1.31
CA LYS A 400 17.41 -21.66 -0.99
C LYS A 400 17.97 -22.67 0.01
N SER A 401 17.24 -22.94 1.08
CA SER A 401 17.40 -24.15 1.89
C SER A 401 16.08 -24.91 1.84
N PHE A 402 16.18 -26.19 1.49
CA PHE A 402 15.10 -27.11 1.13
C PHE A 402 14.23 -27.51 2.32
#